data_AF-A0A527TM48-F1
#
_entry.id   AF-A0A527TM48-F1
#
_cell.length_a   1.000
_cell.length_b   1.000
_cell.length_c   1.000
_cell.angle_alpha   90.00
_cell.angle_beta   90.00
_cell.angle_gamma   90.00
#
_symmetry.space_group_name_H-M   'P 1'
#
loop_
_entity.id
_entity.type
_entity.pdbx_description
1 polymer ?
#
loop_
_entity_poly.entity_id
_entity_poly.type
_entity_poly.pdbx_seq_one_letter_code
_entity_poly.pdbx_strand_id
1 'polypeptide(L)'
;APAAVYELEHYGVPFSRTEEGKIYQRPFGGMMMNFGEGPPVQRTCAAADRTGHAMLHTLYGQSLKNNAQFFIEYFALDLIT
;
A
#
# COMPACT_ATOMS: atom_id res chain seq x y z
N ALA A 1 9.50 -4.94 -3.79
CA ALA A 1 8.67 -4.01 -3.00
C ALA A 1 8.77 -2.55 -3.45
N PRO A 2 9.95 -1.93 -3.62
CA PRO A 2 10.04 -0.48 -3.85
C PRO A 2 9.23 0.04 -5.05
N ALA A 3 9.32 -0.62 -6.20
CA ALA A 3 8.60 -0.22 -7.41
C ALA A 3 7.06 -0.15 -7.23
N ALA A 4 6.48 -1.13 -6.53
CA ALA A 4 5.04 -1.17 -6.27
C ALA A 4 4.58 -0.03 -5.34
N VAL A 5 5.40 0.36 -4.37
CA VAL A 5 5.08 1.50 -3.49
C VAL A 5 5.12 2.81 -4.27
N TYR A 6 6.10 2.98 -5.16
CA TYR A 6 6.16 4.15 -6.04
C TYR A 6 5.01 4.18 -7.05
N GLU A 7 4.61 3.04 -7.59
CA GLU A 7 3.41 2.94 -8.43
C GLU A 7 2.15 3.41 -7.69
N LEU A 8 1.96 2.97 -6.44
CA LEU A 8 0.84 3.44 -5.60
C LEU A 8 0.89 4.95 -5.35
N GLU A 9 2.08 5.51 -5.12
CA GLU A 9 2.25 6.96 -4.97
C GLU A 9 1.90 7.71 -6.26
N HIS A 10 2.35 7.23 -7.42
CA HIS A 10 1.99 7.78 -8.74
C HIS A 10 0.49 7.60 -9.07
N TYR A 11 -0.16 6.55 -8.56
CA TYR A 11 -1.61 6.38 -8.63
C TYR A 11 -2.38 7.35 -7.72
N GLY A 12 -1.68 8.04 -6.83
CA GLY A 12 -2.23 9.08 -5.97
C GLY A 12 -2.52 8.62 -4.55
N VAL A 13 -1.89 7.53 -4.06
CA VAL A 13 -1.99 7.19 -2.63
C VAL A 13 -1.34 8.31 -1.81
N PRO A 14 -2.08 8.96 -0.88
CA PRO A 14 -1.58 10.10 -0.11
C PRO A 14 -0.70 9.63 1.05
N PHE A 15 0.47 9.07 0.75
CA PHE A 15 1.45 8.74 1.77
C PHE A 15 1.87 9.98 2.56
N SER A 16 2.09 9.81 3.87
CA SER A 16 2.71 10.82 4.72
C SER A 16 4.10 11.16 4.19
N ARG A 17 4.56 12.39 4.44
CA ARG A 17 5.80 12.91 3.87
C ARG A 17 6.84 13.21 4.94
N THR A 18 8.12 13.03 4.58
CA THR A 18 9.24 13.60 5.33
C THR A 18 9.35 15.10 5.04
N GLU A 19 10.22 15.80 5.78
CA GLU A 19 10.52 17.21 5.52
C GLU A 19 11.09 17.44 4.11
N GLU A 20 11.76 16.44 3.52
CA GLU A 20 12.25 16.52 2.13
C GLU A 20 11.20 16.13 1.08
N GLY A 21 9.93 15.91 1.49
CA GLY A 21 8.84 15.53 0.57
C GLY A 21 8.86 14.08 0.11
N LYS A 22 9.74 13.23 0.67
CA LYS A 22 9.79 11.79 0.38
C LYS A 22 8.69 11.05 1.13
N ILE A 23 8.39 9.81 0.72
CA ILE A 23 7.45 8.94 1.44
C ILE A 23 8.01 8.66 2.85
N TYR A 24 7.23 9.03 3.86
CA TYR A 24 7.54 8.75 5.27
C TYR A 24 7.47 7.24 5.55
N GLN A 25 8.44 6.75 6.32
CA GLN A 25 8.52 5.35 6.77
C GLN A 25 8.65 5.30 8.28
N ARG A 26 7.93 4.36 8.91
CA ARG A 26 7.94 4.14 10.37
C ARG A 26 8.60 2.81 10.76
N PRO A 27 9.08 2.66 12.00
CA PRO A 27 9.48 1.36 12.53
C PRO A 27 8.26 0.42 12.62
N PHE A 28 8.50 -0.88 12.48
CA PHE A 28 7.49 -1.91 12.66
C PHE A 28 8.13 -3.20 13.18
N GLY A 29 7.36 -4.00 13.91
CA GLY A 29 7.86 -5.20 14.59
C GLY A 29 8.55 -6.18 13.64
N GLY A 30 9.69 -6.72 14.04
CA GLY A 30 10.43 -7.74 13.30
C GLY A 30 11.22 -7.25 12.07
N MET A 31 11.23 -5.95 11.78
CA MET A 31 12.02 -5.39 10.68
C MET A 31 13.42 -4.99 11.17
N MET A 32 14.44 -5.77 10.77
CA MET A 32 15.85 -5.56 11.16
C MET A 32 16.77 -5.26 9.96
N MET A 33 17.92 -4.64 10.23
CA MET A 33 19.03 -4.51 9.28
C MET A 33 19.90 -5.77 9.25
N ASN A 34 20.72 -5.92 8.19
CA ASN A 34 21.78 -6.93 8.10
C ASN A 34 21.34 -8.34 8.51
N PHE A 35 20.27 -8.86 7.89
CA PHE A 35 19.73 -10.21 8.15
C PHE A 35 19.43 -10.53 9.63
N GLY A 36 19.18 -9.50 10.46
CA GLY A 36 18.82 -9.67 11.87
C GLY A 36 19.92 -9.27 12.86
N GLU A 37 21.14 -9.00 12.38
CA GLU A 37 22.27 -8.63 13.24
C GLU A 37 22.33 -7.13 13.56
N GLY A 38 21.63 -6.31 12.77
CA GLY A 38 21.62 -4.85 12.94
C GLY A 38 20.44 -4.33 13.75
N PRO A 39 20.40 -3.00 13.99
CA PRO A 39 19.28 -2.36 14.67
C PRO A 39 17.98 -2.47 13.86
N PRO A 40 16.83 -2.19 14.50
CA PRO A 40 15.55 -2.08 13.81
C PRO A 40 15.60 -1.06 12.67
N VAL A 41 14.84 -1.32 11.62
CA VAL A 41 14.80 -0.50 10.40
C VAL A 41 13.43 0.10 10.16
N GLN A 42 13.41 1.33 9.64
CA GLN A 42 12.19 2.02 9.26
C GLN A 42 11.93 1.81 7.77
N ARG A 43 11.06 0.85 7.43
CA ARG A 43 10.72 0.54 6.03
C ARG A 43 9.22 0.37 5.78
N THR A 44 8.39 0.70 6.77
CA THR A 44 6.92 0.65 6.64
C THR A 44 6.41 2.00 6.19
N CYS A 45 6.13 2.14 4.89
CA CYS A 45 5.48 3.33 4.33
C CYS A 45 4.07 3.49 4.89
N ALA A 46 3.66 4.71 5.22
CA ALA A 46 2.38 4.96 5.87
C ALA A 46 1.67 6.21 5.34
N ALA A 47 0.34 6.16 5.29
CA ALA A 47 -0.54 7.32 5.23
C ALA A 47 -1.18 7.47 6.62
N ALA A 48 -0.49 8.17 7.52
CA ALA A 48 -0.79 8.20 8.94
C ALA A 48 -1.05 6.79 9.51
N ASP A 49 -2.18 6.58 10.15
CA ASP A 49 -2.68 5.31 10.68
C ASP A 49 -3.77 4.67 9.79
N ARG A 50 -4.06 5.24 8.61
CA ARG A 50 -5.15 4.84 7.70
C ARG A 50 -4.66 4.37 6.33
N THR A 51 -3.50 3.73 6.30
CA THR A 51 -2.82 3.35 5.05
C THR A 51 -3.68 2.42 4.18
N GLY A 52 -4.35 1.43 4.79
CA GLY A 52 -5.25 0.52 4.07
C GLY A 52 -6.46 1.23 3.44
N HIS A 53 -7.07 2.17 4.18
CA HIS A 53 -8.18 2.98 3.66
C HIS A 53 -7.74 3.81 2.46
N ALA A 54 -6.62 4.53 2.58
CA ALA A 54 -6.05 5.32 1.50
C ALA A 54 -5.76 4.47 0.26
N MET A 55 -5.10 3.32 0.43
CA MET A 55 -4.80 2.40 -0.67
C MET A 55 -6.06 1.87 -1.35
N LEU A 56 -7.06 1.43 -0.58
CA LEU A 56 -8.29 0.86 -1.12
C LEU A 56 -9.05 1.88 -1.98
N HIS A 57 -9.21 3.12 -1.48
CA HIS A 57 -9.88 4.17 -2.23
C HIS A 57 -9.11 4.54 -3.51
N THR A 58 -7.79 4.66 -3.45
CA THR A 58 -6.97 4.96 -4.64
C THR A 58 -7.07 3.85 -5.68
N LEU A 59 -6.93 2.58 -5.29
CA LEU A 59 -7.00 1.45 -6.22
C LEU A 59 -8.39 1.23 -6.80
N TYR A 60 -9.45 1.46 -6.02
CA TYR A 60 -10.81 1.47 -6.55
C TYR A 60 -10.98 2.56 -7.62
N GLY A 61 -10.50 3.78 -7.36
CA GLY A 61 -10.48 4.86 -8.36
C GLY A 61 -9.69 4.52 -9.63
N GLN A 62 -8.51 3.90 -9.49
CA GLN A 62 -7.73 3.43 -10.64
C GLN A 62 -8.45 2.33 -11.41
N SER A 63 -9.18 1.45 -10.73
CA SER A 63 -9.96 0.39 -11.37
C SER A 63 -11.10 0.95 -12.22
N LEU A 64 -11.77 2.01 -11.74
CA LEU A 64 -12.78 2.75 -12.51
C LEU A 64 -12.14 3.40 -13.76
N LYS A 65 -10.98 4.05 -13.61
CA LYS A 65 -10.24 4.64 -14.74
C LYS A 65 -9.85 3.62 -15.81
N ASN A 66 -9.60 2.37 -15.40
CA ASN A 66 -9.23 1.27 -16.29
C ASN A 66 -10.44 0.42 -16.73
N ASN A 67 -11.68 0.87 -16.48
CA ASN A 67 -12.92 0.18 -16.87
C ASN A 67 -13.01 -1.28 -16.37
N ALA A 68 -12.50 -1.54 -15.17
CA ALA A 68 -12.68 -2.85 -14.54
C ALA A 68 -14.18 -3.14 -14.32
N GLN A 69 -14.60 -4.37 -14.64
CA GLN A 69 -15.97 -4.81 -14.42
C GLN A 69 -16.12 -5.32 -12.98
N PHE A 70 -17.10 -4.77 -12.26
CA PHE A 70 -17.41 -5.16 -10.90
C PHE A 70 -18.77 -5.84 -10.83
N PHE A 71 -18.81 -7.01 -10.20
CA PHE A 71 -20.03 -7.69 -9.79
C PHE A 71 -20.23 -7.42 -8.28
N ILE A 72 -20.72 -6.22 -7.98
CA ILE A 72 -20.91 -5.75 -6.60
C ILE A 72 -21.99 -6.62 -5.92
N GLU A 73 -21.73 -7.05 -4.68
CA GLU A 73 -22.66 -7.86 -3.87
C GLU A 73 -22.99 -9.26 -4.44
N TYR A 74 -22.07 -9.84 -5.23
CA TYR A 74 -22.15 -11.25 -5.62
C TYR A 74 -21.42 -12.14 -4.59
N PHE A 75 -22.02 -13.29 -4.27
CA PHE A 75 -21.43 -14.28 -3.38
C PHE A 75 -20.94 -15.48 -4.20
N ALA A 76 -19.63 -15.73 -4.20
CA ALA A 76 -19.05 -16.90 -4.85
C ALA A 76 -19.33 -18.16 -4.02
N LEU A 77 -19.91 -19.18 -4.63
CA LEU A 77 -20.28 -20.44 -3.96
C LEU A 77 -19.23 -21.52 -4.19
N ASP A 78 -19.06 -21.91 -5.46
CA ASP A 78 -18.16 -22.98 -5.87
C ASP A 78 -17.47 -22.62 -7.18
N LEU A 79 -16.30 -23.23 -7.41
CA LEU A 79 -15.64 -23.21 -8.71
C LEU A 79 -16.33 -24.21 -9.64
N ILE A 80 -16.41 -23.86 -10.92
CA ILE A 80 -16.81 -24.82 -11.95
C ILE A 80 -15.57 -25.65 -12.30
N THR A 81 -15.71 -26.97 -12.23
CA THR A 81 -14.71 -27.95 -12.67
C THR A 81 -15.07 -28.50 -14.04
#